data_AF-A0A9E5JYX9-F1
#
_entry.id   AF-A0A9E5JYX9-F1
#
_cell.length_a   1.000
_cell.length_b   1.000
_cell.length_c   1.000
_cell.angle_alpha   90.00
_cell.angle_beta   90.00
_cell.angle_gamma   90.00
#
_symmetry.space_group_name_H-M   'P 1'
#
loop_
_entity.id
_entity.type
_entity.pdbx_description
1 polymer ?
#
loop_
_entity_poly.entity_id
_entity_poly.type
_entity_poly.pdbx_seq_one_letter_code
_entity_poly.pdbx_strand_id
1 'polypeptide(L)'
;MAADWLEGKTYEALLKARQGAPEFDLHDGPPFANGDAHVGHALNMVLKDIVLKSRAMSGFRTPFVPGWDCHGLPIEHKVVTEQKLVGAEPAVIRSKCEEVAKHFIGRQKEQFQRLGVLGRRTVEL
;
A
#
# COMPACT_ATOMS: atom_id res chain seq x y z
N MET A 1 -1.11 -10.46 -17.35
CA MET A 1 -1.30 -11.10 -16.02
C MET A 1 -1.78 -10.11 -14.97
N ALA A 2 -0.95 -9.19 -14.45
CA ALA A 2 -1.40 -8.24 -13.40
C ALA A 2 -2.55 -7.34 -13.87
N ALA A 3 -2.49 -6.82 -15.10
CA ALA A 3 -3.57 -6.06 -15.72
C ALA A 3 -4.87 -6.89 -15.82
N ASP A 4 -4.77 -8.12 -16.34
CA ASP A 4 -5.90 -9.05 -16.49
C ASP A 4 -6.57 -9.35 -15.14
N TRP A 5 -5.78 -9.54 -14.07
CA TRP A 5 -6.30 -9.75 -12.72
C TRP A 5 -6.99 -8.52 -12.13
N LEU A 6 -6.48 -7.33 -12.46
CA LEU A 6 -7.07 -6.07 -12.03
C LEU A 6 -8.41 -5.83 -12.72
N GLU A 7 -8.48 -6.03 -14.04
CA GLU A 7 -9.68 -5.91 -14.87
C GLU A 7 -10.72 -6.96 -14.49
N GLY A 8 -10.29 -8.21 -14.31
CA GLY A 8 -11.14 -9.33 -13.90
C GLY A 8 -11.59 -9.32 -12.44
N LYS A 9 -11.22 -8.30 -11.65
CA LYS A 9 -11.57 -8.19 -10.22
C LYS A 9 -11.25 -9.47 -9.43
N THR A 10 -10.06 -10.04 -9.68
CA THR A 10 -9.66 -11.35 -9.13
C THR A 10 -9.62 -11.35 -7.60
N TYR A 11 -9.18 -10.27 -6.98
CA TYR A 11 -9.16 -10.14 -5.51
C TYR A 11 -10.58 -10.26 -4.92
N GLU A 12 -11.54 -9.54 -5.49
CA GLU A 12 -12.93 -9.56 -5.07
C GLU A 12 -13.57 -10.94 -5.31
N ALA A 13 -13.24 -11.59 -6.43
CA ALA A 13 -13.69 -12.94 -6.73
C ALA A 13 -13.16 -13.97 -5.73
N LEU A 14 -11.88 -13.89 -5.35
CA LEU A 14 -11.28 -14.75 -4.32
C LEU A 14 -11.98 -14.61 -2.97
N LEU A 15 -12.24 -13.37 -2.54
CA LEU A 15 -12.97 -13.11 -1.29
C LEU A 15 -14.42 -13.61 -1.35
N LYS A 16 -15.09 -13.47 -2.50
CA LYS A 16 -16.45 -13.95 -2.71
C LYS A 16 -16.52 -15.47 -2.66
N ALA A 17 -15.57 -16.16 -3.30
CA ALA A 17 -15.50 -17.62 -3.32
C ALA A 17 -15.26 -18.25 -1.93
N ARG A 18 -14.80 -17.45 -0.96
CA ARG A 18 -14.55 -17.85 0.44
C ARG A 18 -15.50 -17.17 1.43
N GLN A 19 -16.67 -16.70 0.99
CA GLN A 19 -17.69 -16.19 1.90
C GLN A 19 -18.10 -17.25 2.93
N GLY A 20 -18.13 -16.87 4.21
CA GLY A 20 -18.47 -17.78 5.32
C GLY A 20 -17.35 -18.74 5.77
N ALA A 21 -16.19 -18.73 5.09
CA ALA A 21 -15.04 -19.50 5.53
C ALA A 21 -14.33 -18.82 6.73
N PRO A 22 -13.54 -19.56 7.54
CA PRO A 22 -12.71 -18.98 8.59
C PRO A 22 -11.79 -17.89 8.03
N GLU A 23 -11.66 -16.79 8.75
CA GLU A 23 -10.82 -15.67 8.32
C GLU A 23 -9.36 -15.86 8.73
N PHE A 24 -8.45 -15.42 7.88
CA PHE A 24 -7.04 -15.26 8.20
C PHE A 24 -6.63 -13.82 7.87
N ASP A 25 -6.39 -13.05 8.92
CA ASP A 25 -6.03 -11.64 8.81
C ASP A 25 -4.51 -11.46 8.91
N LEU A 26 -3.94 -10.83 7.88
CA LEU A 26 -2.55 -10.42 7.88
C LEU A 26 -2.51 -8.89 7.94
N HIS A 27 -2.09 -8.36 9.09
CA HIS A 27 -1.91 -6.92 9.27
C HIS A 27 -0.70 -6.43 8.48
N ASP A 28 -0.93 -5.42 7.63
CA ASP A 28 0.13 -4.79 6.86
C ASP A 28 0.86 -3.75 7.72
N GLY A 29 2.18 -3.89 7.85
CA GLY A 29 3.03 -2.80 8.35
C GLY A 29 3.16 -1.74 7.25
N PRO A 30 2.61 -0.53 7.46
CA PRO A 30 2.48 0.46 6.39
C PRO A 30 3.85 1.03 5.98
N PRO A 31 4.25 0.99 4.69
CA PRO A 31 5.43 1.71 4.22
C PRO A 31 5.27 3.22 4.36
N PHE A 32 6.40 3.93 4.52
CA PHE A 32 6.41 5.39 4.49
C PHE A 32 6.09 5.92 3.08
N ALA A 33 5.19 6.91 2.99
CA ALA A 33 4.76 7.56 1.76
C ALA A 33 5.70 8.71 1.34
N ASN A 34 7.01 8.47 1.29
CA ASN A 34 8.02 9.51 1.02
C ASN A 34 9.01 9.15 -0.09
N GLY A 35 8.80 8.05 -0.81
CA GLY A 35 9.72 7.61 -1.86
C GLY A 35 9.18 6.44 -2.67
N ASP A 36 9.94 6.06 -3.69
CA ASP A 36 9.62 4.89 -4.50
C ASP A 36 9.92 3.58 -3.76
N ALA A 37 9.15 2.54 -4.07
CA ALA A 37 9.43 1.20 -3.57
C ALA A 37 10.79 0.68 -4.08
N HIS A 38 11.59 0.13 -3.16
CA HIS A 38 12.85 -0.55 -3.44
C HIS A 38 12.73 -2.07 -3.24
N VAL A 39 13.81 -2.83 -3.49
CA VAL A 39 13.80 -4.30 -3.43
C VAL A 39 13.35 -4.87 -2.08
N GLY A 40 13.71 -4.23 -0.95
CA GLY A 40 13.20 -4.60 0.37
C GLY A 40 11.66 -4.51 0.49
N HIS A 41 11.03 -3.48 -0.10
CA HIS A 41 9.58 -3.39 -0.15
C HIS A 41 8.99 -4.50 -1.03
N ALA A 42 9.61 -4.77 -2.18
CA ALA A 42 9.17 -5.85 -3.07
C ALA A 42 9.23 -7.21 -2.36
N LEU A 43 10.32 -7.52 -1.67
CA LEU A 43 10.47 -8.75 -0.90
C LEU A 43 9.37 -8.89 0.16
N ASN A 44 9.15 -7.85 0.97
CA ASN A 44 8.14 -7.87 2.02
C ASN A 44 6.73 -8.10 1.47
N MET A 45 6.36 -7.36 0.41
CA MET A 45 5.02 -7.44 -0.16
C MET A 45 4.77 -8.78 -0.86
N VAL A 46 5.77 -9.33 -1.56
CA VAL A 46 5.67 -10.66 -2.18
C VAL A 46 5.54 -11.76 -1.13
N LEU A 47 6.29 -11.70 -0.03
CA LEU A 47 6.17 -12.70 1.04
C LEU A 47 4.78 -12.68 1.68
N LYS A 48 4.24 -11.50 1.98
CA LYS A 48 2.87 -11.36 2.51
C LYS A 48 1.83 -11.93 1.54
N ASP A 49 1.97 -11.63 0.26
CA ASP A 49 1.08 -12.12 -0.80
C ASP A 49 1.14 -13.65 -0.96
N ILE A 50 2.32 -14.27 -0.87
CA ILE A 50 2.49 -15.73 -0.85
C ILE A 50 1.73 -16.34 0.33
N VAL A 51 1.86 -15.77 1.53
CA VAL A 51 1.15 -16.25 2.73
C VAL A 51 -0.36 -16.14 2.55
N LEU A 52 -0.87 -15.00 2.07
CA LEU A 52 -2.29 -14.79 1.83
C LEU A 52 -2.84 -15.78 0.80
N LYS A 53 -2.17 -15.95 -0.34
CA LYS A 53 -2.58 -16.90 -1.39
C LYS A 53 -2.55 -18.33 -0.88
N SER A 54 -1.52 -18.72 -0.13
CA SER A 54 -1.43 -20.04 0.49
C SER A 54 -2.63 -20.30 1.43
N ARG A 55 -2.95 -19.35 2.31
CA ARG A 55 -4.10 -19.45 3.23
C ARG A 55 -5.44 -19.50 2.50
N ALA A 56 -5.62 -18.70 1.44
CA ALA A 56 -6.81 -18.75 0.61
C ALA A 56 -7.01 -20.11 -0.10
N MET A 57 -5.90 -20.70 -0.57
CA MET A 57 -5.89 -22.04 -1.17
C MET A 57 -6.17 -23.13 -0.13
N SER A 58 -5.74 -22.95 1.12
CA SER A 58 -6.08 -23.83 2.25
C SER A 58 -7.50 -23.64 2.80
N GLY A 59 -8.33 -22.80 2.18
CA GLY A 59 -9.75 -22.66 2.49
C GLY A 59 -10.12 -21.47 3.39
N PHE A 60 -9.17 -20.60 3.74
CA PHE A 60 -9.46 -19.40 4.52
C PHE A 60 -9.98 -18.26 3.64
N ARG A 61 -10.72 -17.34 4.25
CA ARG A 61 -10.99 -16.01 3.68
C ARG A 61 -9.88 -15.06 4.12
N THR A 62 -9.19 -14.43 3.17
CA THR A 62 -7.97 -13.64 3.45
C THR A 62 -8.11 -12.19 3.02
N PRO A 63 -8.92 -11.36 3.72
CA PRO A 63 -8.97 -9.94 3.43
C PRO A 63 -7.60 -9.31 3.71
N PHE A 64 -7.08 -8.53 2.75
CA PHE A 64 -5.82 -7.81 2.90
C PHE A 64 -6.03 -6.33 2.62
N VAL A 65 -5.60 -5.49 3.55
CA VAL A 65 -5.74 -4.03 3.47
C VAL A 65 -4.35 -3.41 3.61
N PRO A 66 -3.71 -3.00 2.50
CA PRO A 66 -2.43 -2.30 2.56
C PRO A 66 -2.61 -0.89 3.14
N GLY A 67 -1.62 -0.42 3.88
CA GLY A 67 -1.62 0.91 4.51
C GLY A 67 -0.41 1.76 4.13
N TRP A 68 -0.41 3.03 4.51
CA TRP A 68 0.72 3.94 4.33
C TRP A 68 0.91 4.84 5.54
N ASP A 69 2.16 5.01 5.95
CA ASP A 69 2.53 5.98 6.98
C ASP A 69 2.86 7.32 6.32
N CYS A 70 2.03 8.32 6.63
CA CYS A 70 1.99 9.60 5.94
C CYS A 70 2.50 10.76 6.79
N HIS A 71 2.88 10.51 8.04
CA HIS A 71 3.22 11.56 8.99
C HIS A 71 4.64 11.41 9.55
N GLY A 72 5.06 12.43 10.30
CA GLY A 72 6.31 12.42 11.05
C GLY A 72 7.50 12.99 10.30
N LEU A 73 8.65 12.97 10.98
CA LEU A 73 9.88 13.61 10.52
C LEU A 73 10.36 13.17 9.12
N PRO A 74 10.21 11.90 8.68
CA PRO A 74 10.70 11.50 7.36
C PRO A 74 10.09 12.27 6.19
N ILE A 75 8.80 12.59 6.23
CA ILE A 75 8.14 13.35 5.16
C ILE A 75 8.37 14.86 5.32
N GLU A 76 8.36 15.36 6.55
CA GLU A 76 8.64 16.77 6.84
C GLU A 76 10.05 17.16 6.39
N HIS A 77 11.06 16.35 6.77
CA HIS A 77 12.44 16.56 6.36
C HIS A 77 12.57 16.56 4.83
N LYS A 78 11.96 15.58 4.15
CA LYS A 78 11.99 15.50 2.68
C LYS A 78 11.40 16.76 2.04
N VAL A 79 10.20 17.18 2.47
CA VAL A 79 9.52 18.36 1.94
C VAL A 79 10.36 19.63 2.16
N VAL A 80 10.86 19.84 3.37
CA VAL A 80 11.66 21.02 3.71
C VAL A 80 12.96 21.07 2.90
N THR A 81 13.64 19.93 2.75
CA THR A 81 14.89 19.85 1.98
C THR A 81 14.66 20.02 0.48
N GLU A 82 13.73 19.27 -0.11
CA GLU A 82 13.51 19.25 -1.57
C GLU A 82 12.86 20.54 -2.08
N GLN A 83 11.97 21.14 -1.29
CA GLN A 83 11.25 22.36 -1.67
C GLN A 83 11.87 23.63 -1.08
N LYS A 84 13.00 23.53 -0.37
CA LYS A 84 13.74 24.64 0.25
C LYS A 84 12.86 25.51 1.16
N LEU A 85 12.02 24.88 1.97
CA LEU A 85 11.01 25.53 2.84
C LEU A 85 11.52 25.78 4.27
N VAL A 86 12.82 26.01 4.45
CA VAL A 86 13.40 26.27 5.78
C VAL A 86 12.81 27.56 6.34
N GLY A 87 12.19 27.50 7.52
CA GLY A 87 11.53 28.64 8.16
C GLY A 87 10.13 28.96 7.62
N ALA A 88 9.55 28.11 6.76
CA ALA A 88 8.17 28.27 6.31
C ALA A 88 7.16 28.04 7.45
N GLU A 89 5.98 28.65 7.32
CA GLU A 89 4.87 28.46 8.25
C GLU A 89 4.46 26.97 8.35
N PRO A 90 4.17 26.44 9.55
CA PRO A 90 3.81 25.03 9.74
C PRO A 90 2.62 24.57 8.88
N ALA A 91 1.66 25.47 8.60
CA ALA A 91 0.53 25.16 7.73
C ALA A 91 0.95 24.87 6.28
N VAL A 92 1.95 25.59 5.76
CA VAL A 92 2.50 25.37 4.42
C VAL A 92 3.22 24.03 4.37
N ILE A 93 4.04 23.73 5.37
CA ILE A 93 4.77 22.45 5.46
C ILE A 93 3.79 21.27 5.48
N ARG A 94 2.73 21.34 6.30
CA ARG A 94 1.70 20.27 6.35
C ARG A 94 0.99 20.06 5.02
N SER A 95 0.57 21.15 4.36
CA SER A 95 -0.06 21.07 3.04
C SER A 95 0.86 20.40 2.01
N LYS A 96 2.15 20.72 2.04
CA LYS A 96 3.15 20.11 1.15
C LYS A 96 3.45 18.65 1.49
N CYS A 97 3.44 18.28 2.78
CA CYS A 97 3.55 16.88 3.19
C CYS A 97 2.36 16.06 2.68
N GLU A 98 1.14 16.58 2.75
CA GLU A 98 -0.04 15.89 2.23
C GLU A 98 0.04 15.68 0.71
N GLU A 99 0.45 16.69 -0.07
CA GLU A 99 0.66 16.57 -1.51
C GLU A 99 1.69 15.46 -1.84
N VAL A 100 2.82 15.46 -1.12
CA VAL A 100 3.90 14.47 -1.31
C VAL A 100 3.44 13.07 -0.91
N ALA A 101 2.72 12.92 0.20
CA ALA A 101 2.18 11.64 0.65
C ALA A 101 1.23 11.05 -0.40
N LYS A 102 0.25 11.84 -0.89
CA LYS A 102 -0.70 11.41 -1.93
C LYS A 102 0.03 10.98 -3.21
N HIS A 103 1.06 11.72 -3.61
CA HIS A 103 1.88 11.36 -4.76
C HIS A 103 2.55 9.98 -4.59
N PHE A 104 3.26 9.77 -3.48
CA PHE A 104 3.99 8.52 -3.27
C PHE A 104 3.09 7.33 -2.95
N ILE A 105 1.93 7.53 -2.34
CA ILE A 105 0.90 6.48 -2.20
C ILE A 105 0.49 5.98 -3.58
N GLY A 106 0.19 6.89 -4.51
CA GLY A 106 -0.17 6.54 -5.89
C GLY A 106 0.94 5.75 -6.60
N ARG A 107 2.18 6.25 -6.50
CA ARG A 107 3.38 5.60 -7.04
C ARG A 107 3.56 4.18 -6.50
N GLN A 108 3.62 4.03 -5.18
CA GLN A 108 3.86 2.75 -4.52
C GLN A 108 2.72 1.77 -4.78
N LYS A 109 1.48 2.23 -4.80
CA LYS A 109 0.31 1.42 -5.17
C LYS A 109 0.46 0.82 -6.56
N GLU A 110 0.84 1.62 -7.57
CA GLU A 110 1.09 1.11 -8.92
C GLU A 110 2.25 0.10 -8.93
N GLN A 111 3.33 0.39 -8.22
CA GLN A 111 4.50 -0.50 -8.12
C GLN A 111 4.14 -1.85 -7.51
N PHE A 112 3.37 -1.89 -6.42
CA PHE A 112 2.93 -3.15 -5.80
C PHE A 112 1.92 -3.90 -6.65
N GLN A 113 1.04 -3.20 -7.36
CA GLN A 113 0.13 -3.82 -8.32
C GLN A 113 0.89 -4.50 -9.47
N ARG A 114 1.97 -3.88 -9.97
CA ARG A 114 2.84 -4.49 -10.98
C ARG A 114 3.53 -5.76 -10.51
N LEU A 115 3.77 -5.90 -9.20
CA LEU A 115 4.28 -7.14 -8.59
C LEU A 115 3.23 -8.25 -8.46
N GLY A 116 1.97 -7.99 -8.81
CA GLY A 116 0.88 -8.98 -8.72
C GLY A 116 0.36 -9.22 -7.30
N VAL A 117 0.64 -8.28 -6.39
CA VAL A 117 0.12 -8.29 -5.02
C VAL A 117 -1.38 -7.96 -5.05
N LEU A 118 -2.18 -8.85 -4.45
CA LEU A 118 -3.64 -8.68 -4.39
C LEU A 118 -4.05 -8.09 -3.03
N GLY A 119 -4.88 -7.06 -3.04
CA GLY A 119 -5.37 -6.42 -1.82
C GLY A 119 -6.50 -5.44 -2.06
N ARG A 120 -7.11 -4.97 -0.98
CA ARG A 120 -8.16 -3.95 -1.02
C ARG A 120 -7.59 -2.66 -1.57
N ARG A 121 -8.26 -2.10 -2.58
CA ARG A 121 -7.79 -0.93 -3.34
C ARG A 121 -8.24 0.40 -2.72
N THR A 122 -9.22 0.35 -1.83
CA THR A 122 -9.78 1.48 -1.11
C THR A 122 -8.90 1.82 0.08
N VAL A 123 -7.93 2.69 -0.15
CA VAL A 123 -7.54 3.67 0.85
C VAL A 123 -7.98 5.00 0.24
N GLU A 124 -9.18 5.43 0.62
CA GLU A 124 -9.60 6.81 0.41
C GLU A 124 -8.83 7.64 1.46
N LEU A 125 -8.03 8.58 1.00
CA LEU A 125 -7.51 9.68 1.82
C LEU A 125 -8.36 10.92 1.54
#